data_AF-M5U0H8-F1
#
_entry.id   AF-M5U0H8-F1
#
_cell.length_a   1.000
_cell.length_b   1.000
_cell.length_c   1.000
_cell.angle_alpha   90.00
_cell.angle_beta   90.00
_cell.angle_gamma   90.00
#
_symmetry.space_group_name_H-M   'P 1'
#
loop_
_entity.id
_entity.type
_entity.pdbx_description
1 polymer ?
#
loop_
_entity_poly.entity_id
_entity_poly.type
_entity_poly.pdbx_seq_one_letter_code
_entity_poly.pdbx_strand_id
1 'polypeptide(L)'
;MRMQPQVDDVTRTRGVDVELSRIGPDGRMHWLASQAVHIGQTATLWVPWGGEDQAALAREQSLSDPFWVPTDSLVRGVRGLWSVYVAVPEECEREDNPSEPKHDEALTGNQDIEGYSEAIVQRREVQVLRTAGSLTLVYGMLAPGEWIVAEGVGQIGPGVAVRVRISKPLLSQPGQQPIQVSRR
;
A
#
# COMPACT_ATOMS: atom_id res chain seq x y z
N MET A 1 -3.50 -17.96 6.27
CA MET A 1 -2.75 -18.39 5.07
C MET A 1 -2.25 -19.80 5.29
N ARG A 2 -2.33 -20.67 4.29
CA ARG A 2 -1.86 -22.06 4.37
C ARG A 2 -1.02 -22.36 3.13
N MET A 3 0.19 -22.86 3.32
CA MET A 3 1.01 -23.34 2.22
C MET A 3 0.58 -24.76 1.85
N GLN A 4 0.39 -25.03 0.56
CA GLN A 4 0.10 -26.37 0.09
C GLN A 4 1.35 -27.25 0.21
N PRO A 5 1.21 -28.50 0.67
CA PRO A 5 2.35 -29.39 0.89
C PRO A 5 3.00 -29.84 -0.42
N GLN A 6 2.28 -29.81 -1.53
CA GLN A 6 2.74 -30.23 -2.84
C GLN A 6 3.31 -29.05 -3.64
N VAL A 7 4.31 -29.34 -4.47
CA VAL A 7 4.81 -28.43 -5.50
C VAL A 7 4.12 -28.83 -6.80
N ASP A 8 3.61 -27.85 -7.55
CA ASP A 8 3.08 -28.07 -8.88
C ASP A 8 4.24 -28.34 -9.85
N ASP A 9 4.26 -29.51 -10.49
CA ASP A 9 5.38 -29.97 -11.33
C ASP A 9 5.53 -29.17 -12.63
N VAL A 10 4.45 -28.55 -13.12
CA VAL A 10 4.44 -27.80 -14.38
C VAL A 10 5.05 -26.41 -14.17
N THR A 11 4.61 -25.73 -13.12
CA THR A 11 5.02 -24.35 -12.81
C THR A 11 6.21 -24.27 -11.87
N ARG A 12 6.55 -25.39 -11.21
CA ARG A 12 7.56 -25.47 -10.13
C ARG A 12 7.28 -24.49 -8.99
N THR A 13 6.00 -24.23 -8.70
CA THR A 13 5.55 -23.35 -7.62
C THR A 13 4.79 -24.12 -6.54
N ARG A 14 4.71 -23.57 -5.32
CA ARG A 14 3.82 -24.08 -4.27
C ARG A 14 2.56 -23.23 -4.22
N GLY A 15 1.40 -23.89 -4.17
CA GLY A 15 0.14 -23.20 -3.92
C GLY A 15 0.12 -22.57 -2.53
N VAL A 16 -0.45 -21.37 -2.43
CA VAL A 16 -0.71 -20.69 -1.17
C VAL A 16 -2.19 -20.36 -1.11
N ASP A 17 -2.87 -20.93 -0.12
CA ASP A 17 -4.28 -20.66 0.13
C ASP A 17 -4.39 -19.49 1.12
N VAL A 18 -5.09 -18.43 0.72
CA VAL A 18 -5.33 -17.25 1.56
C VAL A 18 -6.83 -17.10 1.78
N GLU A 19 -7.22 -17.01 3.04
CA GLU A 19 -8.60 -16.72 3.42
C GLU A 19 -8.72 -15.21 3.69
N LEU A 20 -9.62 -14.55 2.95
CA LEU A 20 -9.82 -13.11 3.05
C LEU A 20 -10.97 -12.81 4.00
N SER A 21 -10.72 -11.92 4.95
CA SER A 21 -11.70 -11.47 5.95
C SER A 21 -11.71 -9.95 6.01
N ARG A 22 -12.84 -9.37 6.40
CA ARG A 22 -12.96 -7.94 6.68
C ARG A 22 -13.39 -7.73 8.12
N ILE A 23 -12.93 -6.65 8.73
CA ILE A 23 -13.45 -6.20 10.01
C ILE A 23 -14.70 -5.36 9.71
N GLY A 24 -15.84 -5.76 10.29
CA GLY A 24 -17.09 -5.03 10.21
C GLY A 24 -17.02 -3.72 11.01
N PRO A 25 -17.95 -2.78 10.75
CA PRO A 25 -18.03 -1.52 11.52
C PRO A 25 -18.31 -1.73 13.01
N ASP A 26 -18.80 -2.91 13.38
CA ASP A 26 -19.04 -3.39 14.75
C ASP A 26 -17.79 -4.04 15.40
N GLY A 27 -16.65 -4.02 14.71
CA GLY A 27 -15.40 -4.64 15.17
C GLY A 27 -15.37 -6.16 15.05
N ARG A 28 -16.42 -6.79 14.50
CA ARG A 28 -16.45 -8.25 14.31
C ARG A 28 -15.80 -8.64 13.00
N MET A 29 -15.16 -9.81 12.98
CA MET A 29 -14.56 -10.37 11.78
C MET A 29 -15.64 -11.01 10.92
N HIS A 30 -15.83 -10.48 9.71
CA HIS A 30 -16.74 -11.02 8.70
C HIS A 30 -15.92 -11.66 7.58
N TRP A 31 -16.16 -12.94 7.33
CA TRP A 31 -15.62 -13.62 6.15
C TRP A 31 -16.17 -12.97 4.88
N LEU A 32 -15.29 -12.69 3.92
CA LEU A 32 -15.74 -12.16 2.64
C LEU A 32 -16.48 -13.26 1.89
N ALA A 33 -17.78 -13.05 1.64
CA ALA A 33 -18.55 -13.96 0.81
C ALA A 33 -17.89 -14.07 -0.58
N SER A 34 -17.98 -15.24 -1.20
CA SER A 34 -17.35 -15.56 -2.50
C SER A 34 -17.70 -14.56 -3.60
N GLN A 35 -18.84 -13.87 -3.48
CA GLN A 35 -19.31 -12.83 -4.41
C GLN A 35 -18.51 -11.51 -4.35
N ALA A 36 -17.74 -11.27 -3.29
CA ALA A 36 -16.88 -10.10 -3.15
C ALA A 36 -15.45 -10.34 -3.66
N VAL A 37 -15.11 -11.59 -4.00
CA VAL A 37 -13.80 -11.99 -4.51
C VAL A 37 -13.93 -12.31 -5.99
N HIS A 38 -13.41 -11.44 -6.86
CA HIS A 38 -13.43 -11.63 -8.30
C HIS A 38 -12.54 -12.82 -8.68
N ILE A 39 -13.15 -13.96 -9.00
CA ILE A 39 -12.45 -15.18 -9.41
C ILE A 39 -11.73 -14.93 -10.75
N GLY A 40 -10.45 -15.32 -10.84
CA GLY A 40 -9.65 -15.19 -12.06
C GLY A 40 -8.93 -13.86 -12.24
N GLN A 41 -9.02 -12.94 -11.27
CA GLN A 41 -8.24 -11.69 -11.27
C GLN A 41 -6.81 -11.92 -10.74
N THR A 42 -5.85 -11.17 -11.28
CA THR A 42 -4.48 -11.14 -10.76
C THR A 42 -4.46 -10.38 -9.43
N ALA A 43 -3.87 -10.98 -8.40
CA ALA A 43 -3.62 -10.36 -7.11
C ALA A 43 -2.13 -10.44 -6.76
N THR A 44 -1.64 -9.47 -6.01
CA THR A 44 -0.28 -9.51 -5.44
C THR A 44 -0.38 -9.84 -3.96
N LEU A 45 0.25 -10.93 -3.54
CA LEU A 45 0.33 -11.33 -2.13
C LEU A 45 1.67 -10.87 -1.55
N TRP A 46 1.61 -9.96 -0.58
CA TRP A 46 2.76 -9.56 0.22
C TRP A 46 2.84 -10.46 1.46
N VAL A 47 3.92 -11.24 1.57
CA VAL A 47 4.16 -12.09 2.74
C VAL A 47 5.34 -11.48 3.51
N PRO A 48 5.11 -10.89 4.70
CA PRO A 48 6.22 -10.47 5.54
C PRO A 48 7.03 -11.71 5.94
N TRP A 49 8.34 -11.67 5.75
CA TRP A 49 9.21 -12.76 6.18
C TRP A 49 9.55 -12.57 7.67
N GLY A 50 8.83 -13.30 8.53
CA GLY A 50 8.99 -13.27 9.99
C GLY A 50 7.97 -14.20 10.64
N GLY A 51 8.33 -14.84 11.76
CA GLY A 51 7.44 -15.77 12.49
C GLY A 51 6.12 -15.13 12.94
N GLU A 52 5.19 -15.96 13.44
CA GLU A 52 3.81 -15.59 13.81
C GLU A 52 3.70 -14.36 14.76
N ASP A 53 4.76 -14.04 15.50
CA ASP A 53 4.81 -12.84 16.35
C ASP A 53 4.95 -11.52 15.58
N GLN A 54 5.36 -11.52 14.30
CA GLN A 54 5.65 -10.29 13.57
C GLN A 54 4.43 -9.54 13.04
N ALA A 55 3.25 -10.17 12.93
CA ALA A 55 2.03 -9.41 12.62
C ALA A 55 1.57 -8.54 13.80
N ALA A 56 1.89 -8.94 15.04
CA ALA A 56 1.72 -8.13 16.23
C ALA A 56 2.89 -7.13 16.39
N LEU A 57 4.13 -7.56 16.17
CA LEU A 57 5.31 -6.68 16.19
C LEU A 57 5.38 -5.70 15.00
N ALA A 58 4.59 -5.88 13.94
CA ALA A 58 4.43 -4.88 12.88
C ALA A 58 3.90 -3.54 13.43
N ARG A 59 3.22 -3.57 14.58
CA ARG A 59 2.82 -2.37 15.31
C ARG A 59 3.92 -1.79 16.20
N GLU A 60 4.97 -2.56 16.49
CA GLU A 60 6.13 -2.21 17.33
C GLU A 60 7.44 -2.25 16.52
N GLN A 61 7.37 -2.06 15.20
CA GLN A 61 8.56 -1.95 14.37
C GLN A 61 9.32 -0.68 14.78
N SER A 62 10.56 -0.88 15.22
CA SER A 62 11.44 0.23 15.63
C SER A 62 11.85 1.02 14.39
N LEU A 63 12.32 2.26 14.57
CA LEU A 63 12.86 3.17 13.54
C LEU A 63 14.10 2.61 12.78
N SER A 64 14.39 1.33 12.94
CA SER A 64 15.56 0.64 12.41
C SER A 64 15.27 -0.80 11.97
N ASP A 65 14.03 -1.26 11.83
CA ASP A 65 13.84 -2.61 11.28
C ASP A 65 14.10 -2.64 9.76
N PRO A 66 14.58 -3.76 9.18
CA PRO A 66 14.77 -3.84 7.74
C PRO A 66 13.45 -3.80 6.96
N PHE A 67 13.39 -2.98 5.90
CA PHE A 67 12.23 -2.83 5.04
C PHE A 67 12.51 -3.35 3.63
N TRP A 68 11.54 -4.04 3.03
CA TRP A 68 11.57 -4.31 1.59
C TRP A 68 10.99 -3.11 0.83
N VAL A 69 11.77 -2.55 -0.08
CA VAL A 69 11.33 -1.48 -0.99
C VAL A 69 11.50 -1.91 -2.44
N PRO A 70 10.72 -1.38 -3.39
CA PRO A 70 11.01 -1.55 -4.80
C PRO A 70 12.43 -1.08 -5.11
N THR A 71 13.16 -1.85 -5.89
CA THR A 71 14.54 -1.49 -6.27
C THR A 71 14.57 -0.16 -7.03
N ASP A 72 13.51 0.15 -7.79
CA ASP A 72 13.37 1.41 -8.52
C ASP A 72 13.13 2.64 -7.62
N SER A 73 12.81 2.43 -6.34
CA SER A 73 12.70 3.50 -5.34
C SER A 73 14.08 3.98 -4.84
N LEU A 74 15.14 3.24 -5.14
CA LEU A 74 16.49 3.54 -4.67
C LEU A 74 17.19 4.56 -5.57
N VAL A 75 17.62 5.65 -4.96
CA VAL A 75 18.45 6.67 -5.61
C VAL A 75 19.87 6.66 -5.03
N ARG A 76 20.85 7.03 -5.85
CA ARG A 76 22.25 7.05 -5.41
C ARG A 76 22.46 8.10 -4.31
N GLY A 77 22.95 7.61 -3.16
CA GLY A 77 23.32 8.35 -1.96
C GLY A 77 24.54 9.24 -2.10
N VAL A 78 24.85 9.97 -1.02
CA VAL A 78 26.21 10.46 -0.79
C VAL A 78 27.09 9.33 -0.25
N ARG A 79 28.40 9.39 -0.53
CA ARG A 79 29.42 8.49 0.05
C ARG A 79 29.17 6.99 -0.15
N GLY A 80 28.48 6.61 -1.22
CA GLY A 80 28.22 5.20 -1.56
C GLY A 80 27.07 4.54 -0.80
N LEU A 81 26.35 5.29 0.03
CA LEU A 81 25.06 4.86 0.57
C LEU A 81 23.97 4.92 -0.52
N TRP A 82 22.82 4.34 -0.24
CA TRP A 82 21.62 4.52 -1.04
C TRP A 82 20.68 5.50 -0.33
N SER A 83 19.70 6.01 -1.05
CA SER A 83 18.64 6.81 -0.46
C SER A 83 17.30 6.41 -1.03
N VAL A 84 16.25 6.67 -0.27
CA VAL A 84 14.85 6.61 -0.72
C VAL A 84 14.22 7.99 -0.55
N TYR A 85 13.24 8.29 -1.38
CA TYR A 85 12.41 9.47 -1.24
C TYR A 85 11.13 9.12 -0.50
N VAL A 86 10.85 9.89 0.56
CA VAL A 86 9.70 9.74 1.44
C VAL A 86 8.80 10.95 1.27
N ALA A 87 7.53 10.75 0.95
CA ALA A 87 6.52 11.81 0.96
C ALA A 87 6.04 11.99 2.40
N VAL A 88 6.46 13.08 3.04
CA VAL A 88 6.05 13.44 4.40
C VAL A 88 4.82 14.32 4.28
N PRO A 89 3.65 13.90 4.78
CA PRO A 89 2.45 14.74 4.75
C PRO A 89 2.75 16.04 5.48
N GLU A 90 2.37 17.16 4.88
CA GLU A 90 2.23 18.37 5.66
C GLU A 90 0.99 18.17 6.52
N GLU A 91 1.11 18.37 7.83
CA GLU A 91 -0.05 18.45 8.71
C GLU A 91 -0.91 19.58 8.15
N CYS A 92 -1.97 19.23 7.40
CA CYS A 92 -3.02 20.17 7.08
C CYS A 92 -3.56 20.63 8.42
N GLU A 93 -3.08 21.76 8.92
CA GLU A 93 -3.85 22.61 9.80
C GLU A 93 -5.14 22.90 9.02
N ARG A 94 -6.15 22.05 9.22
CA ARG A 94 -7.52 22.41 8.93
C ARG A 94 -7.76 23.61 9.83
N GLU A 95 -7.67 24.79 9.25
CA GLU A 95 -8.37 25.96 9.77
C GLU A 95 -9.85 25.57 9.75
N ASP A 96 -10.30 24.90 10.81
CA ASP A 96 -11.71 24.75 11.15
C ASP A 96 -12.22 26.17 11.36
N ASN A 97 -12.68 26.78 10.28
CA ASN A 97 -13.38 28.05 10.29
C ASN A 97 -14.88 27.70 10.35
N PRO A 98 -15.54 27.70 11.53
CA PRO A 98 -16.95 27.39 11.61
C PRO A 98 -17.70 28.68 11.29
N SER A 99 -18.09 28.84 10.04
CA SER A 99 -19.05 29.87 9.63
C SER A 99 -19.95 29.30 8.53
N GLU A 100 -20.75 28.31 8.92
CA GLU A 100 -22.17 28.05 8.60
C GLU A 100 -22.77 28.25 7.19
N PRO A 101 -23.91 27.59 6.88
CA PRO A 101 -24.08 26.76 5.69
C PRO A 101 -25.01 27.38 4.63
N LYS A 102 -25.02 26.78 3.42
CA LYS A 102 -26.20 26.60 2.53
C LYS A 102 -25.78 25.99 1.20
N HIS A 103 -26.19 24.76 0.94
CA HIS A 103 -27.00 24.42 -0.23
C HIS A 103 -27.54 23.00 -0.05
N ASP A 104 -28.82 22.93 0.31
CA ASP A 104 -29.60 21.70 0.35
C ASP A 104 -29.85 21.17 -1.07
N GLU A 105 -30.12 19.86 -1.10
CA GLU A 105 -30.85 19.10 -2.13
C GLU A 105 -30.02 18.35 -3.20
N ALA A 106 -29.62 17.15 -2.76
CA ALA A 106 -29.98 15.86 -3.37
C ALA A 106 -29.61 15.65 -4.85
N LEU A 107 -28.49 14.97 -5.09
CA LEU A 107 -28.38 13.91 -6.09
C LEU A 107 -27.33 12.87 -5.68
N THR A 108 -27.80 11.64 -5.61
CA THR A 108 -27.12 10.34 -5.49
C THR A 108 -25.75 10.28 -6.18
N GLY A 109 -24.71 9.90 -5.45
CA GLY A 109 -23.42 9.54 -6.04
C GLY A 109 -22.55 8.81 -5.02
N ASN A 110 -22.10 7.60 -5.38
CA ASN A 110 -21.08 6.85 -4.67
C ASN A 110 -19.84 7.74 -4.45
N GLN A 111 -19.70 8.34 -3.27
CA GLN A 111 -18.51 9.09 -2.92
C GLN A 111 -17.44 8.11 -2.47
N ASP A 112 -16.75 7.55 -3.47
CA ASP A 112 -15.40 7.04 -3.28
C ASP A 112 -14.58 8.18 -2.70
N ILE A 113 -14.27 8.14 -1.40
CA ILE A 113 -13.48 9.16 -0.73
C ILE A 113 -12.04 9.03 -1.26
N GLU A 114 -11.78 9.62 -2.42
CA GLU A 114 -10.44 9.89 -2.92
C GLU A 114 -9.83 10.99 -2.04
N GLY A 115 -9.11 10.56 -1.01
CA GLY A 115 -8.33 11.49 -0.20
C GLY A 115 -7.11 11.95 -1.00
N TYR A 116 -6.93 13.24 -1.15
CA TYR A 116 -5.66 13.83 -1.58
C TYR A 116 -4.98 14.44 -0.36
N SER A 117 -3.70 14.13 -0.16
CA SER A 117 -2.86 14.77 0.86
C SER A 117 -1.73 15.52 0.17
N GLU A 118 -1.45 16.73 0.60
CA GLU A 118 -0.22 17.43 0.21
C GLU A 118 0.92 16.91 1.09
N ALA A 119 2.09 16.75 0.48
CA ALA A 119 3.27 16.21 1.14
C ALA A 119 4.54 16.83 0.55
N ILE A 120 5.59 16.91 1.34
CA ILE A 120 6.93 17.29 0.87
C ILE A 120 7.78 16.03 0.77
N VAL A 121 8.47 15.90 -0.36
CA VAL A 121 9.42 14.81 -0.56
C VAL A 121 10.71 15.08 0.21
N GLN A 122 11.05 14.17 1.12
CA GLN A 122 12.31 14.17 1.86
C GLN A 122 13.19 13.02 1.40
N ARG A 123 14.51 13.20 1.54
CA ARG A 123 15.49 12.15 1.27
C ARG A 123 15.89 11.47 2.57
N ARG A 124 15.82 10.14 2.61
CA ARG A 124 16.29 9.32 3.73
C ARG A 124 17.43 8.41 3.26
N GLU A 125 18.53 8.41 4.00
CA GLU A 125 19.64 7.52 3.73
C GLU A 125 19.33 6.10 4.21
N VAL A 126 19.66 5.12 3.36
CA VAL A 126 19.45 3.70 3.63
C VAL A 126 20.65 2.88 3.17
N GLN A 127 20.91 1.82 3.92
CA GLN A 127 21.85 0.76 3.57
C GLN A 127 21.09 -0.36 2.86
N VAL A 128 21.66 -0.85 1.75
CA VAL A 128 21.15 -2.06 1.08
C VAL A 128 21.73 -3.29 1.75
N LEU A 129 20.86 -4.19 2.21
CA LEU A 129 21.25 -5.46 2.82
C LEU A 129 21.20 -6.61 1.82
N ARG A 130 20.14 -6.70 1.01
CA ARG A 130 19.91 -7.77 0.03
C ARG A 130 18.98 -7.31 -1.08
N THR A 131 19.18 -7.80 -2.30
CA THR A 131 18.21 -7.65 -3.40
C THR A 131 17.64 -9.01 -3.78
N ALA A 132 16.33 -9.08 -3.99
CA ALA A 132 15.60 -10.25 -4.42
C ALA A 132 14.55 -9.87 -5.48
N GLY A 133 14.84 -10.17 -6.75
CA GLY A 133 13.97 -9.78 -7.86
C GLY A 133 13.86 -8.25 -7.97
N SER A 134 12.63 -7.74 -7.99
CA SER A 134 12.32 -6.30 -8.07
C SER A 134 12.34 -5.59 -6.73
N LEU A 135 12.64 -6.29 -5.63
CA LEU A 135 12.66 -5.73 -4.28
C LEU A 135 14.07 -5.73 -3.70
N THR A 136 14.36 -4.72 -2.90
CA THR A 136 15.60 -4.60 -2.14
C THR A 136 15.29 -4.40 -0.66
N LEU A 137 15.89 -5.24 0.18
CA LEU A 137 15.85 -5.14 1.62
C LEU A 137 16.84 -4.07 2.06
N VAL A 138 16.32 -3.03 2.71
CA VAL A 138 17.08 -1.88 3.18
C VAL A 138 16.95 -1.71 4.68
N TYR A 139 17.92 -1.02 5.26
CA TYR A 139 17.95 -0.63 6.66
C TYR A 139 18.35 0.83 6.77
N GLY A 140 17.71 1.61 7.63
CA GLY A 140 18.05 3.04 7.78
C GLY A 140 16.94 3.85 8.42
N MET A 141 16.94 5.16 8.15
CA MET A 141 15.99 6.13 8.75
C MET A 141 14.63 6.12 8.04
N LEU A 142 14.01 4.95 7.96
CA LEU A 142 12.67 4.73 7.44
C LEU A 142 11.78 4.22 8.57
N ALA A 143 10.59 4.79 8.72
CA ALA A 143 9.62 4.36 9.72
C ALA A 143 8.48 3.56 9.07
N PRO A 144 7.87 2.61 9.81
CA PRO A 144 6.67 1.92 9.36
C PRO A 144 5.54 2.92 9.06
N GLY A 145 4.86 2.73 7.94
CA GLY A 145 3.75 3.59 7.52
C GLY A 145 4.15 4.86 6.76
N GLU A 146 5.46 5.15 6.62
CA GLU A 146 5.92 6.23 5.74
C GLU A 146 5.62 5.92 4.26
N TRP A 147 5.24 6.95 3.49
CA TRP A 147 5.00 6.82 2.05
C TRP A 147 6.28 7.01 1.28
N ILE A 148 6.71 5.99 0.53
CA ILE A 148 7.90 6.08 -0.32
C ILE A 148 7.53 6.29 -1.79
N VAL A 149 8.41 6.94 -2.54
CA VAL A 149 8.28 7.08 -3.99
C VAL A 149 8.71 5.76 -4.64
N ALA A 150 7.73 4.98 -5.10
CA ALA A 150 7.96 3.66 -5.69
C ALA A 150 8.60 3.72 -7.09
N GLU A 151 8.15 4.69 -7.90
CA GLU A 151 8.49 4.87 -9.30
C GLU A 151 8.68 6.36 -9.60
N GLY A 152 9.34 6.68 -10.71
CA GLY A 152 9.49 8.09 -11.13
C GLY A 152 10.49 8.90 -10.31
N VAL A 153 11.38 8.24 -9.56
CA VAL A 153 12.43 8.90 -8.76
C VAL A 153 13.37 9.81 -9.56
N GLY A 154 13.44 9.63 -10.89
CA GLY A 154 14.21 10.51 -11.78
C GLY A 154 13.54 11.87 -12.08
N GLN A 155 12.25 12.03 -11.78
CA GLN A 155 11.48 13.26 -12.02
C GLN A 155 11.19 14.03 -10.73
N ILE A 156 11.47 13.43 -9.57
CA ILE A 156 11.14 13.97 -8.26
C ILE A 156 12.44 14.14 -7.47
N GLY A 157 12.63 15.32 -6.88
CA GLY A 157 13.77 15.63 -6.02
C GLY A 157 13.34 15.87 -4.58
N PRO A 158 14.29 15.92 -3.62
CA PRO A 158 14.01 16.35 -2.27
C PRO A 158 13.55 17.82 -2.25
N GLY A 159 12.61 18.15 -1.35
CA GLY A 159 12.00 19.46 -1.21
C GLY A 159 10.84 19.75 -2.16
N VAL A 160 10.51 18.80 -3.06
CA VAL A 160 9.38 18.97 -3.99
C VAL A 160 8.07 18.68 -3.26
N ALA A 161 7.12 19.62 -3.37
CA ALA A 161 5.74 19.40 -2.94
C ALA A 161 5.04 18.46 -3.94
N VAL A 162 4.39 17.44 -3.40
CA VAL A 162 3.66 16.43 -4.17
C VAL A 162 2.26 16.26 -3.62
N ARG A 163 1.34 15.88 -4.49
CA ARG A 163 -0.01 15.49 -4.12
C ARG A 163 -0.10 13.98 -4.10
N VAL A 164 -0.33 13.42 -2.91
CA VAL A 164 -0.50 11.98 -2.69
C VAL A 164 -1.98 11.64 -2.81
N ARG A 165 -2.33 10.76 -3.74
CA ARG A 165 -3.68 10.21 -3.85
C ARG A 165 -3.75 8.95 -2.98
N ILE A 166 -4.51 9.02 -1.90
CA ILE A 166 -4.78 7.89 -1.03
C ILE A 166 -6.09 7.26 -1.52
N SER A 167 -5.97 6.23 -2.35
CA SER A 167 -7.10 5.35 -2.63
C SER A 167 -7.23 4.39 -1.46
N LYS A 168 -8.35 4.46 -0.74
CA LYS A 168 -8.80 3.30 0.05
C LYS A 168 -8.96 2.16 -0.97
N PRO A 169 -8.36 0.97 -0.78
CA PRO A 169 -8.58 -0.11 -1.72
C PRO A 169 -10.08 -0.37 -1.77
N LEU A 170 -10.67 -0.08 -2.93
CA LEU A 170 -12.06 -0.34 -3.21
C LEU A 170 -12.25 -1.85 -3.17
N LEU A 171 -12.58 -2.38 -2.00
CA LEU A 171 -13.33 -3.64 -1.96
C LEU A 171 -14.63 -3.34 -2.71
N SER A 172 -14.70 -3.83 -3.94
CA SER A 172 -15.79 -3.59 -4.88
C SER A 172 -17.13 -3.72 -4.15
N GLN A 173 -17.99 -2.71 -4.30
CA GLN A 173 -19.36 -2.79 -3.81
C GLN A 173 -20.02 -4.05 -4.43
N PRO A 174 -20.66 -4.93 -3.63
CA PRO A 174 -21.39 -6.06 -4.18
C PRO A 174 -22.63 -5.51 -4.90
N GLY A 175 -22.56 -5.36 -6.22
CA GLY A 175 -23.71 -4.89 -7.00
C GLY A 175 -23.41 -4.32 -8.39
N GLN A 176 -22.15 -4.05 -8.74
CA GLN A 176 -21.84 -3.52 -10.08
C GLN A 176 -21.81 -4.67 -11.11
N GLN A 177 -22.92 -4.83 -11.85
CA GLN A 177 -23.00 -5.81 -12.94
C GLN A 177 -21.94 -5.50 -14.01
N PRO A 178 -21.23 -6.51 -14.52
CA PRO A 178 -20.17 -6.30 -15.50
C PRO A 178 -20.74 -5.81 -16.83
N ILE A 179 -20.12 -4.76 -17.37
CA ILE A 179 -20.35 -4.25 -18.73
C ILE A 179 -19.98 -5.37 -19.70
N GLN A 180 -20.98 -5.95 -20.38
CA GLN A 180 -20.77 -6.94 -21.44
C GLN A 180 -20.14 -6.25 -22.64
N VAL A 181 -18.84 -6.50 -22.86
CA VAL A 181 -18.19 -6.17 -24.14
C VAL A 181 -18.19 -7.43 -24.99
N SER A 182 -19.15 -7.53 -25.91
CA SER A 182 -19.10 -8.55 -26.96
C SER A 182 -18.07 -8.14 -28.00
N ARG A 183 -17.17 -9.06 -28.36
CA ARG A 183 -16.38 -8.94 -29.59
C ARG A 183 -17.13 -9.67 -30.72
N ARG A 184 -17.23 -9.01 -31.87
CA ARG A 184 -17.60 -9.62 -33.15
C ARG A 184 -16.47 -10.52 -33.66
#